data_AF-A0A5P1E8A6-F1
#
_entry.id   AF-A0A5P1E8A6-F1
#
_cell.length_a   1.000
_cell.length_b   1.000
_cell.length_c   1.000
_cell.angle_alpha   90.00
_cell.angle_beta   90.00
_cell.angle_gamma   90.00
#
_symmetry.space_group_name_H-M   'P 1'
#
loop_
_entity.id
_entity.type
_entity.pdbx_description
1 polymer ?
#
loop_
_entity_poly.entity_id
_entity_poly.type
_entity_poly.pdbx_seq_one_letter_code
_entity_poly.pdbx_strand_id
1 'polypeptide(L)'
;MVHNVDVPRLSAGSVKLHTRQFGTSLKMSSMTSEEYKKSVMQAKEHILAGDILHIVLSQRFERRTFADPFEVYRALRIVNPSPYISYLQARGCILVASSPEILTRVKRREIVNRPLAGTVRRGRTEEEDNMLGNELLMMRKSVPKAYNLVELGPNDVGKISKPGSVKVEKLMDVER
;
A
#
# COMPACT_ATOMS: atom_id res chain seq x y z
N MET A 1 9.62 32.01 10.82
CA MET A 1 9.47 31.35 12.13
C MET A 1 8.04 30.85 12.25
N VAL A 2 7.81 29.53 12.28
CA VAL A 2 6.55 28.92 12.74
C VAL A 2 6.92 27.68 13.54
N HIS A 3 7.45 27.90 14.73
CA HIS A 3 7.61 26.89 15.76
C HIS A 3 6.40 26.99 16.68
N ASN A 4 5.36 26.22 16.39
CA ASN A 4 4.34 25.73 17.34
C ASN A 4 3.22 25.05 16.57
N VAL A 5 3.52 23.88 15.99
CA VAL A 5 2.46 22.92 15.72
C VAL A 5 2.39 22.08 16.98
N ASP A 6 1.38 22.35 17.81
CA ASP A 6 1.08 21.53 18.98
C ASP A 6 0.52 20.20 18.44
N VAL A 7 1.44 19.28 18.13
CA VAL A 7 1.10 17.96 17.61
C VAL A 7 0.27 17.26 18.69
N PRO A 8 -0.93 16.72 18.37
CA PRO A 8 -1.73 16.01 19.35
C PRO A 8 -0.87 14.93 20.01
N ARG A 9 -0.55 15.12 21.30
CA ARG A 9 0.15 14.10 22.07
C ARG A 9 -0.87 13.02 22.38
N LEU A 10 -0.77 11.90 21.67
CA LEU A 10 -1.44 10.68 22.09
C LEU A 10 -0.84 10.32 23.46
N SER A 11 -1.66 10.40 24.52
CA SER A 11 -1.27 9.90 25.83
C SER A 11 -0.87 8.43 25.68
N ALA A 12 0.30 8.05 26.19
CA ALA A 12 0.68 6.64 26.25
C ALA A 12 -0.37 5.90 27.08
N GLY A 13 -1.20 5.11 26.40
CA GLY A 13 -2.23 4.29 27.02
C GLY A 13 -2.03 2.86 26.56
N SER A 14 -2.03 1.92 27.51
CA SER A 14 -2.09 0.50 27.17
C SER A 14 -3.56 0.10 27.02
N VAL A 15 -3.96 -0.40 25.86
CA VAL A 15 -5.26 -1.05 25.72
C VAL A 15 -5.09 -2.50 26.16
N LYS A 16 -5.73 -2.89 27.27
CA LYS A 16 -5.79 -4.30 27.65
C LYS A 16 -6.67 -5.02 26.62
N LEU A 17 -6.04 -5.82 25.75
CA LEU A 17 -6.73 -6.64 24.77
C LEU A 17 -6.58 -8.11 25.16
N HIS A 18 -7.71 -8.80 25.27
CA HIS A 18 -7.73 -10.24 25.49
C HIS A 18 -7.53 -10.95 24.14
N THR A 19 -6.27 -11.15 23.74
CA THR A 19 -5.89 -11.81 22.47
C THR A 19 -6.24 -13.30 22.42
N ARG A 20 -6.78 -13.87 23.51
CA ARG A 20 -7.15 -15.28 23.65
C ARG A 20 -8.66 -15.54 23.55
N GLN A 21 -9.48 -14.50 23.46
CA GLN A 21 -10.92 -14.66 23.18
C GLN A 21 -11.14 -14.69 21.67
N PHE A 22 -11.41 -15.88 21.14
CA PHE A 22 -11.69 -16.08 19.72
C PHE A 22 -13.21 -16.06 19.50
N GLY A 23 -13.68 -15.37 18.45
CA GLY A 23 -15.09 -15.32 18.02
C GLY A 23 -15.61 -16.66 17.48
N THR A 24 -16.10 -16.74 16.23
CA THR A 24 -16.34 -18.02 15.51
C THR A 24 -15.17 -18.31 14.55
N SER A 25 -14.93 -19.57 14.16
CA SER A 25 -13.79 -19.92 13.31
C SER A 25 -14.03 -19.45 11.88
N LEU A 26 -13.38 -18.37 11.49
CA LEU A 26 -13.41 -17.87 10.12
C LEU A 26 -12.29 -18.58 9.35
N LYS A 27 -12.67 -19.56 8.51
CA LYS A 27 -11.77 -20.28 7.59
C LYS A 27 -11.85 -19.74 6.15
N MET A 28 -12.52 -18.61 5.94
CA MET A 28 -12.97 -18.20 4.61
C MET A 28 -12.21 -16.96 4.14
N SER A 29 -11.62 -17.07 2.95
CA SER A 29 -11.38 -15.89 2.12
C SER A 29 -12.71 -15.14 1.96
N SER A 30 -12.68 -13.82 1.80
CA SER A 30 -13.87 -13.03 1.51
C SER A 30 -14.56 -13.41 0.20
N MET A 31 -13.87 -14.17 -0.65
CA MET A 31 -14.39 -14.71 -1.91
C MET A 31 -13.61 -15.95 -2.35
N THR A 32 -14.24 -16.79 -3.17
CA THR A 32 -13.61 -17.93 -3.85
C THR A 32 -12.71 -17.48 -5.01
N SER A 33 -11.87 -18.39 -5.50
CA SER A 33 -11.01 -18.16 -6.67
C SER A 33 -11.84 -17.85 -7.92
N GLU A 34 -12.94 -18.57 -8.10
CA GLU A 34 -13.87 -18.43 -9.22
C GLU A 34 -14.56 -17.06 -9.19
N GLU A 35 -15.01 -16.62 -8.01
CA GLU A 35 -15.59 -15.29 -7.83
C GLU A 35 -14.58 -14.18 -8.13
N TYR A 36 -13.34 -14.29 -7.62
CA TYR A 36 -12.30 -13.29 -7.91
C TYR A 36 -12.02 -13.20 -9.42
N LYS A 37 -11.92 -14.34 -10.11
CA LYS A 37 -11.74 -14.38 -11.58
C LYS A 37 -12.93 -13.74 -12.31
N LYS A 38 -14.16 -13.97 -11.85
CA LYS A 38 -15.36 -13.35 -12.42
C LYS A 38 -15.33 -11.84 -12.24
N SER A 39 -14.96 -11.34 -11.05
CA SER A 39 -14.80 -9.89 -10.80
C SER A 39 -13.73 -9.27 -11.69
N VAL A 40 -12.62 -9.99 -11.95
CA VAL A 40 -11.58 -9.53 -12.90
C VAL A 40 -12.15 -9.41 -14.32
N MET A 41 -12.99 -10.35 -14.76
CA MET A 41 -13.59 -10.29 -16.10
C MET A 41 -14.59 -9.14 -16.21
N GLN A 42 -15.45 -8.95 -15.22
CA GLN A 42 -16.37 -7.81 -15.17
C GLN A 42 -15.64 -6.47 -15.17
N ALA A 43 -14.56 -6.35 -14.38
CA ALA A 43 -13.73 -5.15 -14.39
C ALA A 43 -13.15 -4.86 -15.78
N LYS A 44 -12.73 -5.89 -16.54
CA LYS A 44 -12.26 -5.71 -17.92
C LYS A 44 -13.37 -5.22 -18.85
N GLU A 45 -14.59 -5.75 -18.72
CA GLU A 45 -15.73 -5.31 -19.51
C GLU A 45 -16.02 -3.82 -19.28
N HIS A 46 -16.05 -3.37 -18.02
CA HIS A 46 -16.23 -1.96 -17.68
C HIS A 46 -15.08 -1.07 -18.19
N ILE A 47 -13.83 -1.55 -18.16
CA ILE A 47 -12.68 -0.82 -18.74
C ILE A 47 -12.86 -0.68 -20.27
N LEU A 48 -13.27 -1.74 -20.95
CA LEU A 48 -13.48 -1.74 -22.40
C LEU A 48 -14.68 -0.88 -22.83
N ALA A 49 -15.73 -0.83 -22.01
CA ALA A 49 -16.88 0.04 -22.21
C ALA A 49 -16.56 1.53 -21.97
N GLY A 50 -15.43 1.83 -21.30
CA GLY A 50 -15.03 3.19 -20.95
C GLY A 50 -15.59 3.71 -19.63
N ASP A 51 -16.23 2.85 -18.82
CA ASP A 51 -16.83 3.23 -17.53
C ASP A 51 -15.76 3.58 -16.48
N ILE A 52 -14.63 2.86 -16.50
CA ILE A 52 -13.54 2.98 -15.54
C ILE A 52 -12.18 2.95 -16.25
N LEU A 53 -11.25 3.78 -15.81
CA LEU A 53 -9.87 3.77 -16.34
C LEU A 53 -9.02 2.68 -15.68
N HIS A 54 -9.16 2.52 -14.36
CA HIS A 54 -8.40 1.54 -13.59
C HIS A 54 -9.16 1.17 -12.31
N ILE A 55 -9.01 -0.09 -11.87
CA ILE A 55 -9.54 -0.60 -10.61
C ILE A 55 -8.51 -1.53 -9.94
N VAL A 56 -8.47 -1.51 -8.62
CA VAL A 56 -7.69 -2.46 -7.80
C VAL A 56 -8.66 -3.37 -7.07
N LEU A 57 -8.73 -4.63 -7.51
CA LEU A 57 -9.49 -5.67 -6.81
C LEU A 57 -8.64 -6.22 -5.66
N SER A 58 -9.29 -6.56 -4.55
CA SER A 58 -8.65 -7.14 -3.37
C SER A 58 -9.50 -8.26 -2.78
N GLN A 59 -8.84 -9.19 -2.08
CA GLN A 59 -9.48 -10.27 -1.33
C GLN A 59 -8.88 -10.33 0.06
N ARG A 60 -9.72 -10.62 1.06
CA ARG A 60 -9.31 -10.68 2.47
C ARG A 60 -9.24 -12.13 2.93
N PHE A 61 -8.14 -12.50 3.56
CA PHE A 61 -8.00 -13.79 4.24
C PHE A 61 -8.08 -13.60 5.75
N GLU A 62 -8.81 -14.50 6.40
CA GLU A 62 -8.91 -14.54 7.85
C GLU A 62 -8.45 -15.90 8.37
N ARG A 63 -7.72 -15.87 9.49
CA ARG A 63 -7.28 -17.07 10.19
C ARG A 63 -7.20 -16.78 11.68
N ARG A 64 -7.60 -17.76 12.49
CA ARG A 64 -7.31 -17.76 13.92
C ARG A 64 -5.86 -18.15 14.17
N THR A 65 -5.22 -17.44 15.08
CA THR A 65 -3.85 -17.73 15.50
C THR A 65 -3.71 -17.55 17.00
N PHE A 66 -2.85 -18.37 17.61
CA PHE A 66 -2.41 -18.20 18.99
C PHE A 66 -1.11 -17.39 19.08
N ALA A 67 -0.54 -16.99 17.94
CA ALA A 67 0.63 -16.15 17.90
C ALA A 67 0.34 -14.82 18.58
N ASP A 68 1.27 -14.37 19.42
CA ASP A 68 1.17 -13.03 19.99
C ASP A 68 1.27 -11.98 18.86
N PRO A 69 0.41 -10.94 18.84
CA PRO A 69 0.43 -9.92 17.80
C PRO A 69 1.80 -9.25 17.61
N PHE A 70 2.60 -9.14 18.67
CA PHE A 70 3.95 -8.59 18.57
C PHE A 70 4.92 -9.54 17.86
N GLU A 71 4.73 -10.86 17.99
CA GLU A 71 5.48 -11.85 17.19
C GLU A 71 5.17 -11.70 15.70
N VAL A 72 3.90 -11.45 15.36
CA VAL A 72 3.50 -11.18 13.96
C VAL A 72 4.21 -9.93 13.43
N TYR A 73 4.31 -8.88 14.23
CA TYR A 73 5.07 -7.67 13.88
C TYR A 73 6.56 -7.96 13.67
N ARG A 74 7.20 -8.71 14.58
CA ARG A 74 8.61 -9.08 14.44
C ARG A 74 8.87 -9.91 13.19
N ALA A 75 8.03 -10.92 12.94
CA ALA A 75 8.11 -11.74 11.74
C ALA A 75 7.94 -10.90 10.47
N LEU A 76 6.95 -10.01 10.44
CA LEU A 76 6.70 -9.14 9.30
C LEU A 76 7.88 -8.19 9.01
N ARG A 77 8.55 -7.69 10.06
CA ARG A 77 9.75 -6.84 9.93
C ARG A 77 10.92 -7.55 9.28
N ILE A 78 11.03 -8.87 9.49
CA ILE A 78 12.10 -9.69 8.91
C ILE A 78 11.76 -10.03 7.46
N VAL A 79 10.52 -10.44 7.19
CA VAL A 79 10.11 -10.93 5.87
C VAL A 79 9.91 -9.79 4.86
N ASN A 80 9.29 -8.69 5.28
CA ASN A 80 9.00 -7.53 4.44
C ASN A 80 9.47 -6.26 5.15
N PRO A 81 10.80 -6.02 5.25
CA PRO A 81 11.31 -4.80 5.83
C PRO A 81 10.81 -3.60 5.00
N SER A 82 10.16 -2.66 5.67
CA SER A 82 9.69 -1.41 5.04
C SER A 82 10.03 -0.22 5.92
N PRO A 83 10.31 0.97 5.33
CA PRO A 83 10.38 2.23 6.07
C PRO A 83 9.09 2.58 6.83
N TYR A 84 7.94 2.00 6.47
CA TYR A 84 6.63 2.32 7.05
C TYR A 84 6.00 1.11 7.76
N ILE A 85 6.77 0.48 8.66
CA ILE A 85 6.26 -0.58 9.53
C ILE A 85 5.49 0.03 10.72
N SER A 86 4.34 -0.55 11.05
CA SER A 86 3.45 -0.05 12.11
C SER A 86 2.97 -1.17 13.01
N TYR A 87 2.95 -0.89 14.32
CA TYR A 87 2.27 -1.67 15.33
C TYR A 87 1.39 -0.71 16.14
N LEU A 88 0.08 -0.79 15.94
CA LEU A 88 -0.89 0.11 16.56
C LEU A 88 -1.92 -0.71 17.32
N GLN A 89 -2.02 -0.45 18.63
CA GLN A 89 -3.10 -0.97 19.46
C GLN A 89 -4.22 0.07 19.52
N ALA A 90 -5.41 -0.35 19.13
CA ALA A 90 -6.62 0.45 19.22
C ALA A 90 -7.70 -0.31 20.00
N ARG A 91 -8.77 0.37 20.39
CA ARG A 91 -9.89 -0.30 21.04
C ARG A 91 -10.51 -1.30 20.07
N GLY A 92 -10.45 -2.59 20.42
CA GLY A 92 -11.07 -3.68 19.66
C GLY A 92 -10.20 -4.33 18.59
N CYS A 93 -9.01 -3.81 18.28
CA CYS A 93 -8.11 -4.43 17.30
C CYS A 93 -6.64 -4.03 17.50
N ILE A 94 -5.76 -4.81 16.86
CA ILE A 94 -4.34 -4.49 16.72
C ILE A 94 -4.06 -4.47 15.23
N LEU A 95 -3.49 -3.36 14.75
CA LEU A 95 -3.00 -3.23 13.39
C LEU A 95 -1.50 -3.51 13.37
N VAL A 96 -1.12 -4.51 12.60
CA VAL A 96 0.26 -4.81 12.23
C VAL A 96 0.37 -4.62 10.73
N ALA A 97 1.23 -3.72 10.28
CA ALA A 97 1.36 -3.38 8.87
C ALA A 97 2.82 -3.13 8.48
N SER A 98 3.15 -3.46 7.23
CA SER A 98 4.40 -3.09 6.58
C SER A 98 4.02 -2.49 5.22
N SER A 99 3.84 -1.17 5.18
CA SER A 99 3.40 -0.50 3.94
C SER A 99 4.59 -0.24 3.03
N PRO A 100 4.63 -0.72 1.78
CA PRO A 100 5.72 -0.40 0.86
C PRO A 100 5.67 1.06 0.37
N GLU A 101 4.53 1.74 0.56
CA GLU A 101 4.23 3.05 -0.03
C GLU A 101 3.78 4.06 1.03
N ILE A 102 4.05 5.35 0.79
CA ILE A 102 3.39 6.45 1.52
C ILE A 102 2.20 6.95 0.75
N LEU A 103 1.06 7.09 1.44
CA LEU A 103 -0.07 7.81 0.87
C LEU A 103 0.28 9.29 0.68
N THR A 104 0.77 9.95 1.73
CA THR A 104 1.19 11.36 1.69
C THR A 104 2.07 11.68 2.89
N ARG A 105 3.10 12.50 2.69
CA ARG A 105 3.89 13.12 3.75
C ARG A 105 3.79 14.63 3.64
N VAL A 106 3.42 15.29 4.74
CA VAL A 106 3.38 16.76 4.81
C VAL A 106 4.43 17.24 5.82
N LYS A 107 5.38 18.07 5.38
CA LYS A 107 6.40 18.66 6.25
C LYS A 107 6.72 20.08 5.80
N ARG A 108 6.66 21.06 6.72
CA ARG A 108 7.02 22.46 6.43
C ARG A 108 6.37 23.04 5.16
N ARG A 109 5.07 22.72 4.94
CA ARG A 109 4.27 23.10 3.75
C ARG A 109 4.69 22.43 2.44
N GLU A 110 5.49 21.37 2.51
CA GLU A 110 5.82 20.50 1.39
C GLU A 110 4.98 19.23 1.49
N ILE A 111 4.33 18.85 0.39
CA ILE A 111 3.55 17.63 0.25
C ILE A 111 4.33 16.70 -0.65
N VAL A 112 4.59 15.48 -0.18
CA VAL A 112 5.25 14.44 -0.98
C VAL A 112 4.33 13.22 -1.06
N ASN A 113 4.07 12.78 -2.28
CA ASN A 113 3.43 11.51 -2.60
C ASN A 113 4.43 10.67 -3.42
N ARG A 114 4.43 9.35 -3.21
CA ARG A 114 5.30 8.41 -3.92
C ARG A 114 4.47 7.21 -4.38
N PRO A 115 3.60 7.38 -5.38
CA PRO A 115 2.76 6.30 -5.86
C PRO A 115 3.62 5.18 -6.48
N LEU A 116 3.31 3.93 -6.16
CA LEU A 116 3.93 2.77 -6.80
C LEU A 116 2.95 2.10 -7.75
N ALA A 117 3.44 1.68 -8.91
CA ALA A 117 2.64 1.00 -9.90
C ALA A 117 3.47 -0.02 -10.69
N GLY A 118 2.87 -1.18 -10.91
CA GLY A 118 3.58 -2.30 -11.52
C GLY A 118 4.36 -3.08 -10.47
N THR A 119 4.35 -4.39 -10.62
CA THR A 119 4.99 -5.31 -9.69
C THR A 119 5.57 -6.46 -10.48
N VAL A 120 6.82 -6.81 -10.20
CA VAL A 120 7.47 -8.01 -10.70
C VAL A 120 8.01 -8.79 -9.49
N ARG A 121 8.14 -10.12 -9.63
CA ARG A 121 8.79 -10.93 -8.59
C ARG A 121 10.26 -10.50 -8.46
N ARG A 122 10.82 -10.64 -7.26
CA ARG A 122 12.27 -10.50 -7.07
C ARG A 122 13.01 -11.67 -7.73
N GLY A 123 14.20 -11.39 -8.24
CA GLY A 123 15.13 -12.39 -8.75
C GLY A 123 15.73 -13.23 -7.64
N ARG A 124 16.18 -14.45 -7.98
CA ARG A 124 16.94 -15.32 -7.06
C ARG A 124 18.41 -14.92 -6.99
N THR A 125 18.91 -14.25 -8.03
CA THR A 125 20.25 -13.63 -8.09
C THR A 125 20.11 -12.15 -8.40
N GLU A 126 21.18 -11.38 -8.15
CA GLU A 126 21.20 -9.95 -8.45
C GLU A 126 21.04 -9.68 -9.95
N GLU A 127 21.63 -10.52 -10.79
CA GLU A 127 21.47 -10.45 -12.25
C GLU A 127 20.02 -10.68 -12.66
N GLU A 128 19.37 -11.73 -12.13
CA GLU A 128 17.97 -12.01 -12.42
C GLU A 128 17.07 -10.85 -11.94
N ASP A 129 17.34 -10.29 -10.77
CA ASP A 129 16.55 -9.19 -10.18
C ASP A 129 16.67 -7.91 -11.01
N ASN A 130 17.88 -7.57 -11.45
CA ASN A 130 18.13 -6.45 -12.36
C ASN A 130 17.42 -6.65 -13.70
N MET A 131 17.47 -7.86 -14.25
CA MET A 131 16.84 -8.18 -15.54
C MET A 131 15.31 -8.05 -15.45
N LEU A 132 14.70 -8.58 -14.38
CA LEU A 132 13.26 -8.48 -14.12
C LEU A 132 12.81 -7.02 -13.88
N GLY A 133 13.63 -6.22 -13.18
CA GLY A 133 13.40 -4.80 -12.99
C GLY A 133 13.40 -4.03 -14.31
N ASN A 134 14.38 -4.30 -15.19
CA ASN A 134 14.45 -3.70 -16.52
C ASN A 134 13.27 -4.14 -17.40
N GLU A 135 12.87 -5.41 -17.33
CA GLU A 135 11.70 -5.92 -18.05
C GLU A 135 10.41 -5.21 -17.60
N LEU A 136 10.24 -4.95 -16.30
CA LEU A 136 9.11 -4.21 -15.75
C LEU A 136 9.00 -2.80 -16.37
N LEU A 137 10.13 -2.11 -16.56
CA LEU A 137 10.20 -0.78 -17.17
C LEU A 137 9.88 -0.79 -18.67
N MET A 138 10.10 -1.92 -19.35
CA MET A 138 9.79 -2.08 -20.78
C MET A 138 8.39 -2.67 -21.01
N MET A 139 7.70 -3.11 -19.95
CA MET A 139 6.44 -3.82 -20.07
C MET A 139 5.31 -2.88 -20.50
N ARG A 140 4.77 -3.12 -21.71
CA ARG A 140 3.71 -2.32 -22.36
C ARG A 140 2.43 -2.13 -21.53
N LYS A 141 2.17 -2.98 -20.53
CA LYS A 141 1.04 -2.85 -19.59
C LYS A 141 1.38 -2.04 -18.33
N SER A 142 2.62 -2.13 -17.85
CA SER A 142 3.05 -1.49 -16.60
C SER A 142 3.37 -0.02 -16.80
N VAL A 143 3.98 0.34 -17.93
CA VAL A 143 4.35 1.73 -18.26
C VAL A 143 3.15 2.68 -18.30
N PRO A 144 2.05 2.39 -19.03
CA PRO A 144 0.90 3.28 -19.04
C PRO A 144 0.21 3.38 -17.67
N LYS A 145 0.17 2.28 -16.91
CA LYS A 145 -0.44 2.28 -15.56
C LYS A 145 0.33 3.17 -14.60
N ALA A 146 1.65 3.09 -14.61
CA ALA A 146 2.51 3.94 -13.81
C ALA A 146 2.43 5.40 -14.26
N TYR A 147 2.40 5.65 -15.56
CA TYR A 147 2.20 6.98 -16.11
C TYR A 147 0.86 7.60 -15.66
N ASN A 148 -0.25 6.86 -15.75
CA ASN A 148 -1.56 7.33 -15.28
C ASN A 148 -1.56 7.67 -13.78
N LEU A 149 -0.88 6.88 -12.94
CA LEU A 149 -0.74 7.16 -11.51
C LEU A 149 0.09 8.43 -11.25
N VAL A 150 1.13 8.66 -12.07
CA VAL A 150 1.93 9.89 -12.04
C VAL A 150 1.16 11.09 -12.60
N GLU A 151 0.12 10.91 -13.40
CA GLU A 151 -0.78 12.01 -13.79
C GLU A 151 -1.83 12.32 -12.73
N LEU A 152 -2.35 11.29 -12.04
CA LEU A 152 -3.36 11.46 -10.98
C LEU A 152 -2.78 12.12 -9.73
N GLY A 153 -1.57 11.75 -9.31
CA GLY A 153 -0.92 12.29 -8.10
C GLY A 153 -0.80 13.82 -8.11
N PRO A 154 -0.20 14.44 -9.14
CA PRO A 154 -0.12 15.88 -9.32
C PRO A 154 -1.49 16.57 -9.43
N ASN A 155 -2.49 15.93 -10.02
CA ASN A 155 -3.84 16.48 -10.09
C ASN A 155 -4.43 16.66 -8.69
N ASP A 156 -4.31 15.64 -7.82
CA ASP A 156 -4.84 15.71 -6.46
C ASP A 156 -4.03 16.64 -5.56
N VAL A 157 -2.69 16.56 -5.62
CA VAL A 157 -1.81 17.48 -4.87
C VAL A 157 -1.98 18.93 -5.37
N GLY A 158 -2.22 19.11 -6.68
CA GLY A 158 -2.39 20.40 -7.34
C GLY A 158 -3.58 21.20 -6.82
N LYS A 159 -4.68 20.52 -6.45
CA LYS A 159 -5.90 21.16 -5.88
C LYS A 159 -5.63 21.97 -4.62
N ILE A 160 -4.60 21.61 -3.86
CA ILE A 160 -4.25 22.22 -2.56
C ILE A 160 -2.85 22.86 -2.54
N SER A 161 -2.16 22.86 -3.67
CA SER A 161 -0.80 23.39 -3.81
C SER A 161 -0.82 24.74 -4.53
N LYS A 162 0.28 25.51 -4.40
CA LYS A 162 0.42 26.75 -5.18
C LYS A 162 0.50 26.42 -6.68
N PRO A 163 -0.14 27.19 -7.57
CA PRO A 163 0.01 27.01 -9.01
C PRO A 163 1.48 26.95 -9.43
N GLY A 164 1.85 25.96 -10.26
CA GLY A 164 3.22 25.76 -10.74
C GLY A 164 4.22 25.20 -9.71
N SER A 165 3.80 24.92 -8.47
CA SER A 165 4.70 24.39 -7.43
C SER A 165 4.83 22.86 -7.43
N VAL A 166 3.91 22.15 -8.07
CA VAL A 166 3.93 20.68 -8.14
C VAL A 166 4.98 20.23 -9.16
N LYS A 167 5.87 19.33 -8.75
CA LYS A 167 6.95 18.80 -9.58
C LYS A 167 7.07 17.29 -9.39
N VAL A 168 7.44 16.59 -10.45
CA VAL A 168 7.78 15.17 -10.41
C VAL A 168 9.31 15.07 -10.27
N GLU A 169 9.80 14.63 -9.11
CA GLU A 169 11.24 14.50 -8.85
C GLU A 169 11.85 13.23 -9.46
N LYS A 170 11.09 12.14 -9.43
CA LYS A 170 11.49 10.82 -9.92
C LYS A 170 10.33 10.24 -10.73
N LEU A 171 10.66 9.65 -11.87
CA LEU A 171 9.70 9.08 -12.80
C LEU A 171 10.15 7.67 -13.16
N MET A 172 9.28 6.68 -12.91
CA MET A 172 9.51 5.28 -13.31
C MET A 172 10.79 4.65 -12.72
N ASP A 173 11.13 4.99 -11.47
CA ASP A 173 12.20 4.32 -10.73
C ASP A 173 11.72 2.97 -10.17
N VAL A 174 12.59 1.96 -10.20
CA VAL A 174 12.33 0.65 -9.58
C VAL A 174 12.73 0.69 -8.10
N GLU A 175 11.75 0.47 -7.21
CA GLU A 175 11.96 0.31 -5.77
C GLU A 175 12.20 -1.17 -5.41
N ARG A 176 13.03 -1.44 -4.39
CA ARG A 176 13.47 -2.79 -3.99
C ARG A 176 13.10 -3.15 -2.57
#